data_AF-A0A5C3LIU7-F1
#
_entry.id   AF-A0A5C3LIU7-F1
#
_cell.length_a   1.000
_cell.length_b   1.000
_cell.length_c   1.000
_cell.angle_alpha   90.00
_cell.angle_beta   90.00
_cell.angle_gamma   90.00
#
_symmetry.space_group_name_H-M   'P 1'
#
loop_
_entity.id
_entity.type
_entity.pdbx_description
1 polymer ?
#
loop_
_entity_poly.entity_id
_entity_poly.type
_entity_poly.pdbx_seq_one_letter_code
_entity_poly.pdbx_strand_id
1 'polypeptide(L)'
;MNNKIEEDDENSSALLDSNAARNLQASISHFAFASSSPTSTSSSGQKKYNLKDRTPSKTPISENFEDETITTGSPTKYKTGKRLREPLDEYEPEAQQLNKKSKKKRGLADPEVYAHLKELEDYLQEGLELVFCGINPGYKSAEVGHHFGNPNNHFWGCLHESGLTSERLLPEDDHTLPERFSIGLTNLVSRPTAEQAELSKKEQVDGVPVVLDKIARYRPGIVCFVGLGIADIFKSYVLKDQLREKKSKATYGLQPFKLVYPEESKSNVKETLFYAVSSTSGRVVRYQRSDKVKQFTDLKSVVQEMKNNTISTETLHVVTLPSLASSSSENST
;
A
#
# COMPACT_ATOMS: atom_id res chain seq x y z
N MET A 1 -72.25 0.47 -1.24
CA MET A 1 -72.87 -0.72 -1.84
C MET A 1 -71.95 -1.27 -2.91
N ASN A 2 -71.68 -2.57 -2.80
CA ASN A 2 -71.27 -3.52 -3.84
C ASN A 2 -69.87 -3.46 -4.45
N ASN A 3 -68.99 -4.24 -3.81
CA ASN A 3 -68.11 -5.27 -4.38
C ASN A 3 -68.25 -5.55 -5.89
N LYS A 4 -67.08 -5.69 -6.55
CA LYS A 4 -66.81 -6.85 -7.40
C LYS A 4 -65.31 -7.19 -7.40
N ILE A 5 -65.04 -8.43 -7.04
CA ILE A 5 -63.77 -9.17 -7.12
C ILE A 5 -63.82 -9.97 -8.43
N GLU A 6 -62.66 -10.14 -9.09
CA GLU A 6 -62.22 -11.24 -9.99
C GLU A 6 -60.82 -10.78 -10.50
N GLU A 7 -59.70 -11.22 -9.93
CA GLU A 7 -58.94 -12.48 -10.13
C GLU A 7 -58.35 -12.69 -11.55
N ASP A 8 -57.12 -13.22 -11.52
CA ASP A 8 -56.28 -13.79 -12.60
C ASP A 8 -55.31 -12.88 -13.38
N ASP A 9 -54.00 -12.97 -13.01
CA ASP A 9 -52.93 -13.39 -13.93
C ASP A 9 -51.58 -13.56 -13.18
N GLU A 10 -51.47 -14.64 -12.40
CA GLU A 10 -50.20 -15.22 -11.94
C GLU A 10 -49.64 -16.15 -13.03
N ASN A 11 -48.96 -15.63 -14.06
CA ASN A 11 -48.06 -16.46 -14.88
C ASN A 11 -47.06 -15.65 -15.73
N SER A 12 -46.02 -15.08 -15.10
CA SER A 12 -44.91 -14.48 -15.87
C SER A 12 -43.51 -14.66 -15.24
N SER A 13 -43.36 -15.45 -14.17
CA SER A 13 -42.07 -15.55 -13.45
C SER A 13 -41.29 -16.86 -13.68
N ALA A 14 -41.67 -17.73 -14.62
CA ALA A 14 -41.08 -19.06 -14.77
C ALA A 14 -40.24 -19.30 -16.06
N LEU A 15 -39.90 -18.27 -16.83
CA LEU A 15 -39.16 -18.43 -18.11
C LEU A 15 -37.87 -17.60 -18.25
N LEU A 16 -37.38 -16.97 -17.17
CA LEU A 16 -36.13 -16.19 -17.17
C LEU A 16 -34.97 -16.86 -16.41
N ASP A 17 -35.15 -18.08 -15.90
CA ASP A 17 -34.15 -18.76 -15.06
C ASP A 17 -33.36 -19.89 -15.77
N SER A 18 -33.62 -20.13 -17.06
CA SER A 18 -32.95 -21.20 -17.82
C SER A 18 -31.77 -20.74 -18.70
N ASN A 19 -31.47 -19.43 -18.74
CA ASN A 19 -30.34 -18.86 -19.49
C ASN A 19 -29.18 -18.37 -18.61
N ALA A 20 -29.40 -18.18 -17.30
CA ALA A 20 -28.33 -17.88 -16.35
C ALA A 20 -27.51 -19.13 -15.96
N ALA A 21 -28.13 -20.31 -15.96
CA ALA A 21 -27.49 -21.57 -15.58
C ALA A 21 -26.57 -22.20 -16.66
N ARG A 22 -26.66 -21.77 -17.93
CA ARG A 22 -25.83 -22.32 -19.02
C ARG A 22 -24.51 -21.59 -19.27
N ASN A 23 -24.35 -20.38 -18.73
CA ASN A 23 -23.09 -19.61 -18.84
C ASN A 23 -22.15 -19.76 -17.63
N LEU A 24 -22.51 -20.58 -16.64
CA LEU A 24 -21.67 -20.89 -15.48
C LEU A 24 -20.83 -22.18 -15.68
N GLN A 25 -21.04 -22.93 -16.76
CA GLN A 25 -20.38 -24.23 -17.01
C GLN A 25 -19.18 -24.14 -17.97
N ALA A 26 -18.72 -22.92 -18.30
CA ALA A 26 -17.58 -22.68 -19.18
C ALA A 26 -16.50 -21.77 -18.54
N SER A 27 -16.13 -22.02 -17.28
CA SER A 27 -14.91 -21.42 -16.70
C SER A 27 -14.30 -22.15 -15.49
N ILE A 28 -14.58 -23.44 -15.30
CA ILE A 28 -13.96 -24.23 -14.20
C ILE A 28 -13.38 -25.54 -14.75
N SER A 29 -12.48 -25.40 -15.72
CA SER A 29 -11.69 -26.53 -16.25
C SER A 29 -10.26 -26.08 -16.57
N HIS A 30 -9.60 -25.50 -15.57
CA HIS A 30 -8.14 -25.42 -15.49
C HIS A 30 -7.74 -25.13 -14.04
N PHE A 31 -7.64 -26.18 -13.21
CA PHE A 31 -6.80 -26.30 -12.01
C PHE A 31 -7.27 -27.54 -11.23
N ALA A 32 -6.94 -28.72 -11.72
CA ALA A 32 -7.04 -29.96 -10.95
C ALA A 32 -5.63 -30.36 -10.51
N PHE A 33 -5.35 -30.16 -9.22
CA PHE A 33 -4.17 -30.66 -8.53
C PHE A 33 -4.39 -32.17 -8.29
N ALA A 34 -3.54 -33.02 -8.86
CA ALA A 34 -3.60 -34.45 -8.61
C ALA A 34 -3.02 -34.77 -7.23
N SER A 35 -3.88 -34.98 -6.24
CA SER A 35 -3.58 -35.72 -5.02
C SER A 35 -3.92 -37.19 -5.24
N SER A 36 -2.93 -38.08 -5.09
CA SER A 36 -3.15 -39.53 -5.12
C SER A 36 -2.54 -40.18 -3.87
N SER A 37 -3.42 -40.82 -3.09
CA SER A 37 -3.24 -41.90 -2.11
C SER A 37 -4.62 -42.11 -1.44
N PRO A 38 -4.99 -43.27 -0.83
CA PRO A 38 -4.21 -44.47 -0.44
C PRO A 38 -4.93 -45.81 -0.77
N THR A 39 -4.31 -47.00 -0.69
CA THR A 39 -4.35 -48.05 0.38
C THR A 39 -3.93 -49.39 -0.29
N SER A 40 -3.32 -50.43 0.29
CA SER A 40 -3.42 -51.10 1.60
C SER A 40 -2.25 -52.10 1.85
N THR A 41 -1.85 -52.29 3.13
CA THR A 41 -1.44 -53.53 3.87
C THR A 41 -0.51 -54.58 3.22
N SER A 42 0.48 -55.25 3.83
CA SER A 42 0.99 -55.43 5.21
C SER A 42 2.25 -56.35 5.13
N SER A 43 3.23 -56.22 6.05
CA SER A 43 3.92 -57.30 6.79
C SER A 43 5.42 -57.05 7.07
N SER A 44 5.73 -56.89 8.36
CA SER A 44 6.88 -57.39 9.14
C SER A 44 8.21 -57.77 8.45
N GLY A 45 9.30 -57.14 8.89
CA GLY A 45 10.67 -57.66 8.71
C GLY A 45 11.75 -56.75 9.31
N GLN A 46 12.11 -56.99 10.57
CA GLN A 46 13.27 -56.38 11.23
C GLN A 46 14.58 -56.82 10.57
N LYS A 47 15.56 -55.91 10.40
CA LYS A 47 16.98 -56.22 10.56
C LYS A 47 17.83 -54.96 10.80
N LYS A 48 18.54 -55.01 11.93
CA LYS A 48 19.59 -54.10 12.40
C LYS A 48 20.82 -54.19 11.50
N TYR A 49 21.53 -53.08 11.27
CA TYR A 49 23.00 -53.09 11.16
C TYR A 49 23.62 -51.82 11.74
N ASN A 50 24.85 -52.01 12.20
CA ASN A 50 25.54 -51.33 13.29
C ASN A 50 26.39 -50.14 12.80
N LEU A 51 26.59 -49.19 13.70
CA LEU A 51 27.59 -48.12 13.67
C LEU A 51 29.01 -48.69 13.59
N LYS A 52 29.93 -47.98 12.90
CA LYS A 52 31.33 -47.80 13.33
C LYS A 52 32.02 -46.66 12.56
N ASP A 53 32.34 -45.62 13.33
CA ASP A 53 33.57 -44.81 13.36
C ASP A 53 34.17 -44.23 12.06
N ARG A 54 34.20 -42.89 11.95
CA ARG A 54 35.36 -42.06 12.36
C ARG A 54 35.12 -40.56 12.06
N THR A 55 35.41 -39.73 13.05
CA THR A 55 35.37 -38.25 13.05
C THR A 55 36.78 -37.67 12.73
N PRO A 56 37.07 -36.37 12.86
CA PRO A 56 37.35 -35.47 11.73
C PRO A 56 38.74 -34.80 11.82
N SER A 57 39.16 -34.00 10.83
CA SER A 57 40.19 -32.99 11.08
C SER A 57 40.05 -31.75 10.22
N LYS A 58 40.44 -30.62 10.83
CA LYS A 58 40.27 -29.21 10.44
C LYS A 58 41.51 -28.68 9.67
N THR A 59 41.28 -27.79 8.70
CA THR A 59 41.97 -26.51 8.32
C THR A 59 43.52 -26.36 8.36
N PRO A 60 44.11 -25.27 7.84
CA PRO A 60 43.93 -24.49 6.58
C PRO A 60 45.30 -24.32 5.86
N ILE A 61 45.42 -23.50 4.79
CA ILE A 61 46.60 -22.65 4.44
C ILE A 61 46.30 -21.83 3.17
N SER A 62 46.90 -20.64 3.12
CA SER A 62 46.64 -19.42 2.34
C SER A 62 47.71 -19.13 1.27
N GLU A 63 47.41 -18.16 0.38
CA GLU A 63 48.31 -17.28 -0.43
C GLU A 63 49.21 -17.94 -1.51
N ASN A 64 49.64 -17.36 -2.63
CA ASN A 64 49.36 -16.18 -3.50
C ASN A 64 50.31 -16.33 -4.73
N PHE A 65 50.10 -15.56 -5.81
CA PHE A 65 51.04 -15.22 -6.92
C PHE A 65 51.40 -16.37 -7.90
N GLU A 66 51.57 -16.21 -9.22
CA GLU A 66 51.75 -15.04 -10.09
C GLU A 66 51.46 -15.44 -11.57
N ASP A 67 51.39 -14.41 -12.41
CA ASP A 67 51.17 -14.33 -13.85
C ASP A 67 52.25 -15.03 -14.71
N GLU A 68 51.88 -15.63 -15.84
CA GLU A 68 52.66 -15.52 -17.09
C GLU A 68 51.89 -16.04 -18.32
N THR A 69 51.76 -15.14 -19.29
CA THR A 69 51.32 -15.33 -20.67
C THR A 69 52.22 -16.30 -21.45
N ILE A 70 51.68 -17.04 -22.44
CA ILE A 70 52.28 -17.19 -23.79
C ILE A 70 51.22 -17.72 -24.78
N THR A 71 51.22 -17.03 -25.92
CA THR A 71 50.39 -17.17 -27.12
C THR A 71 50.89 -18.31 -28.03
N THR A 72 50.03 -18.71 -28.98
CA THR A 72 50.30 -19.23 -30.34
C THR A 72 50.07 -20.72 -30.62
N GLY A 73 49.31 -20.98 -31.71
CA GLY A 73 49.50 -22.20 -32.53
C GLY A 73 48.29 -23.12 -32.70
N SER A 74 47.35 -22.77 -33.60
CA SER A 74 46.60 -23.76 -34.41
C SER A 74 47.42 -24.12 -35.66
N PRO A 75 47.07 -25.11 -36.53
CA PRO A 75 46.05 -26.17 -36.46
C PRO A 75 46.59 -27.57 -36.89
N THR A 76 45.80 -28.66 -36.77
CA THR A 76 45.57 -29.59 -37.90
C THR A 76 44.45 -30.60 -37.67
N LYS A 77 43.80 -30.90 -38.80
CA LYS A 77 42.54 -31.60 -39.04
C LYS A 77 42.63 -33.12 -38.82
N TYR A 78 41.56 -33.70 -38.28
CA TYR A 78 41.10 -35.04 -38.68
C TYR A 78 39.60 -35.02 -38.98
N LYS A 79 39.25 -35.52 -40.17
CA LYS A 79 37.88 -35.77 -40.65
C LYS A 79 37.47 -37.20 -40.29
N THR A 80 36.21 -37.38 -39.91
CA THR A 80 35.30 -38.53 -40.19
C THR A 80 34.11 -38.39 -39.23
N GLY A 81 32.84 -38.60 -39.56
CA GLY A 81 32.17 -39.03 -40.79
C GLY A 81 30.69 -38.60 -40.71
N LYS A 82 30.05 -38.54 -41.88
CA LYS A 82 28.64 -38.15 -42.05
C LYS A 82 27.71 -39.20 -41.42
N ARG A 83 26.79 -38.77 -40.56
CA ARG A 83 25.53 -39.47 -40.30
C ARG A 83 24.40 -38.52 -40.66
N LEU A 84 23.69 -38.83 -41.75
CA LEU A 84 22.52 -38.11 -42.22
C LEU A 84 21.43 -38.21 -41.14
N ARG A 85 21.00 -37.06 -40.60
CA ARG A 85 19.71 -36.90 -39.93
C ARG A 85 18.89 -35.97 -40.82
N GLU A 86 17.68 -36.41 -41.14
CA GLU A 86 16.70 -35.62 -41.89
C GLU A 86 16.32 -34.37 -41.06
N PRO A 87 16.02 -33.22 -41.72
CA PRO A 87 15.61 -32.02 -41.02
C PRO A 87 14.23 -32.26 -40.39
N LEU A 88 14.13 -32.14 -39.06
CA LEU A 88 12.86 -31.87 -38.41
C LEU A 88 12.53 -30.41 -38.71
N ASP A 89 11.37 -30.18 -39.32
CA ASP A 89 10.86 -28.87 -39.69
C ASP A 89 11.01 -27.86 -38.55
N GLU A 90 11.63 -26.73 -38.87
CA GLU A 90 11.70 -25.56 -37.99
C GLU A 90 10.28 -25.04 -37.76
N TYR A 91 9.68 -25.43 -36.63
CA TYR A 91 8.53 -24.71 -36.09
C TYR A 91 9.05 -23.43 -35.43
N GLU A 92 9.12 -22.36 -36.23
CA GLU A 92 9.32 -21.01 -35.73
C GLU A 92 8.00 -20.57 -35.06
N PRO A 93 7.95 -20.36 -33.74
CA PRO A 93 6.71 -19.90 -33.12
C PRO A 93 6.52 -18.45 -33.55
N GLU A 94 5.49 -18.19 -34.36
CA GLU A 94 5.01 -16.83 -34.63
C GLU A 94 4.74 -16.16 -33.28
N ALA A 95 5.67 -15.30 -32.86
CA ALA A 95 5.50 -14.44 -31.72
C ALA A 95 4.36 -13.48 -32.05
N GLN A 96 3.16 -13.81 -31.60
CA GLN A 96 2.03 -12.88 -31.58
C GLN A 96 2.50 -11.66 -30.78
N GLN A 97 2.86 -10.60 -31.51
CA GLN A 97 3.07 -9.29 -30.94
C GLN A 97 1.72 -8.84 -30.38
N LEU A 98 1.48 -9.18 -29.12
CA LEU A 98 0.45 -8.53 -28.32
C LEU A 98 0.83 -7.06 -28.30
N ASN A 99 0.21 -6.30 -29.19
CA ASN A 99 0.20 -4.85 -29.17
C ASN A 99 -0.26 -4.46 -27.76
N LYS A 100 0.70 -4.16 -26.87
CA LYS A 100 0.44 -3.57 -25.55
C LYS A 100 -0.19 -2.22 -25.84
N LYS A 101 -1.52 -2.17 -25.98
CA LYS A 101 -2.29 -0.93 -26.00
C LYS A 101 -1.82 -0.15 -24.79
N SER A 102 -1.14 0.98 -25.02
CA SER A 102 -0.78 1.87 -23.93
C SER A 102 -2.09 2.25 -23.25
N LYS A 103 -2.23 1.92 -21.96
CA LYS A 103 -3.39 2.35 -21.20
C LYS A 103 -3.41 3.88 -21.26
N LYS A 104 -4.45 4.47 -21.86
CA LYS A 104 -4.63 5.93 -21.88
C LYS A 104 -4.53 6.43 -20.44
N LYS A 105 -3.75 7.50 -20.22
CA LYS A 105 -3.72 8.20 -18.93
C LYS A 105 -5.15 8.63 -18.61
N ARG A 106 -5.63 8.26 -17.41
CA ARG A 106 -6.96 8.64 -16.96
C ARG A 106 -6.95 10.12 -16.57
N GLY A 107 -7.93 10.86 -17.07
CA GLY A 107 -8.14 12.27 -16.74
C GLY A 107 -9.04 12.40 -15.51
N LEU A 108 -9.52 13.62 -15.25
CA LEU A 108 -10.54 13.88 -14.22
C LEU A 108 -11.75 12.96 -14.45
N ALA A 109 -12.19 12.26 -13.40
CA ALA A 109 -13.41 11.46 -13.44
C ALA A 109 -14.54 12.21 -12.74
N ASP A 110 -15.71 12.22 -13.36
CA ASP A 110 -16.94 12.73 -12.76
C ASP A 110 -17.25 11.94 -11.46
N PRO A 111 -17.72 12.59 -10.38
CA PRO A 111 -18.14 11.90 -9.17
C PRO A 111 -19.10 10.72 -9.38
N GLU A 112 -19.99 10.78 -10.39
CA GLU A 112 -20.96 9.72 -10.69
C GLU A 112 -20.31 8.38 -11.07
N VAL A 113 -19.09 8.39 -11.63
CA VAL A 113 -18.38 7.20 -12.10
C VAL A 113 -18.18 6.16 -10.98
N TYR A 114 -17.96 6.62 -9.75
CA TYR A 114 -17.68 5.78 -8.59
C TYR A 114 -18.75 5.88 -7.49
N ALA A 115 -19.93 6.45 -7.79
CA ALA A 115 -21.00 6.64 -6.80
C ALA A 115 -21.55 5.33 -6.20
N HIS A 116 -21.31 4.19 -6.87
CA HIS A 116 -21.64 2.86 -6.36
C HIS A 116 -20.68 2.34 -5.27
N LEU A 117 -19.53 3.00 -5.09
CA LEU A 117 -18.55 2.67 -4.06
C LEU A 117 -18.78 3.53 -2.82
N LYS A 118 -18.60 2.93 -1.65
CA LYS A 118 -18.66 3.65 -0.38
C LYS A 118 -17.34 4.36 -0.09
N GLU A 119 -17.44 5.48 0.63
CA GLU A 119 -16.27 6.08 1.27
C GLU A 119 -15.74 5.14 2.36
N LEU A 120 -14.48 5.33 2.75
CA LEU A 120 -13.88 4.57 3.84
C LEU A 120 -14.09 5.29 5.17
N GLU A 121 -14.34 4.51 6.21
CA GLU A 121 -14.36 5.01 7.58
C GLU A 121 -12.96 5.48 7.98
N ASP A 122 -12.88 6.62 8.66
CA ASP A 122 -11.63 7.07 9.26
C ASP A 122 -11.47 6.43 10.64
N TYR A 123 -10.28 5.91 10.91
CA TYR A 123 -9.94 5.37 12.22
C TYR A 123 -9.15 6.40 12.99
N LEU A 124 -9.88 7.30 13.66
CA LEU A 124 -9.34 8.41 14.44
C LEU A 124 -9.89 8.36 15.87
N GLN A 125 -8.99 8.47 16.84
CA GLN A 125 -9.32 8.59 18.26
C GLN A 125 -8.33 9.55 18.94
N GLU A 126 -8.65 9.97 20.15
CA GLU A 126 -7.71 10.76 20.97
C GLU A 126 -6.51 9.89 21.39
N GLY A 127 -5.35 10.52 21.58
CA GLY A 127 -4.15 9.84 22.09
C GLY A 127 -3.37 9.02 21.05
N LEU A 128 -3.71 9.13 19.77
CA LEU A 128 -2.93 8.48 18.69
C LEU A 128 -1.53 9.07 18.57
N GLU A 129 -0.52 8.21 18.46
CA GLU A 129 0.88 8.63 18.25
C GLU A 129 1.12 9.02 16.78
N LEU A 130 0.44 8.33 15.87
CA LEU A 130 0.64 8.46 14.43
C LEU A 130 -0.70 8.31 13.69
N VAL A 131 -0.95 9.16 12.70
CA VAL A 131 -2.05 9.00 11.74
C VAL A 131 -1.47 8.98 10.34
N PHE A 132 -1.81 7.96 9.55
CA PHE A 132 -1.51 7.98 8.12
C PHE A 132 -2.67 8.65 7.36
N CYS A 133 -2.31 9.65 6.56
CA CYS A 133 -3.24 10.33 5.67
C CYS A 133 -2.94 9.92 4.22
N GLY A 134 -3.82 9.10 3.66
CA GLY A 134 -3.82 8.76 2.25
C GLY A 134 -4.38 9.88 1.38
N ILE A 135 -4.38 9.65 0.07
CA ILE A 135 -4.89 10.63 -0.89
C ILE A 135 -6.41 10.57 -0.92
N ASN A 136 -6.92 9.40 -1.31
CA ASN A 136 -8.31 9.02 -1.36
C ASN A 136 -8.40 7.49 -1.44
N PRO A 137 -9.57 6.90 -1.16
CA PRO A 137 -9.78 5.48 -1.37
C PRO A 137 -9.52 5.08 -2.82
N GLY A 138 -8.56 4.19 -3.05
CA GLY A 138 -8.41 3.55 -4.35
C GLY A 138 -9.60 2.62 -4.62
N TYR A 139 -9.98 2.40 -5.88
CA TYR A 139 -11.10 1.52 -6.26
C TYR A 139 -11.15 0.22 -5.44
N LYS A 140 -10.04 -0.53 -5.37
CA LYS A 140 -10.01 -1.80 -4.64
C LYS A 140 -10.21 -1.61 -3.14
N SER A 141 -9.65 -0.55 -2.55
CA SER A 141 -9.83 -0.22 -1.14
C SER A 141 -11.29 0.09 -0.84
N ALA A 142 -11.94 0.91 -1.67
CA ALA A 142 -13.37 1.22 -1.53
C ALA A 142 -14.28 0.01 -1.79
N GLU A 143 -13.92 -0.87 -2.73
CA GLU A 143 -14.66 -2.11 -3.02
C GLU A 143 -14.66 -3.07 -1.83
N VAL A 144 -13.52 -3.23 -1.15
CA VAL A 144 -13.43 -4.12 0.03
C VAL A 144 -13.76 -3.42 1.34
N GLY A 145 -13.91 -2.09 1.36
CA GLY A 145 -14.17 -1.32 2.57
C GLY A 145 -12.98 -1.16 3.51
N HIS A 146 -11.74 -1.35 3.01
CA HIS A 146 -10.53 -1.31 3.84
C HIS A 146 -9.41 -0.45 3.26
N HIS A 147 -8.72 0.27 4.13
CA HIS A 147 -7.61 1.15 3.77
C HIS A 147 -6.47 0.37 3.12
N PHE A 148 -5.93 0.94 2.05
CA PHE A 148 -4.82 0.35 1.29
C PHE A 148 -5.05 -1.10 0.81
N GLY A 149 -6.29 -1.57 0.72
CA GLY A 149 -6.66 -2.95 0.33
C GLY A 149 -6.29 -3.45 -1.08
N ASN A 150 -5.56 -2.68 -1.89
CA ASN A 150 -5.06 -3.21 -3.16
C ASN A 150 -3.87 -4.17 -2.90
N PRO A 151 -3.84 -5.41 -3.42
CA PRO A 151 -2.73 -6.34 -3.19
C PRO A 151 -1.35 -5.84 -3.63
N ASN A 152 -1.30 -4.93 -4.61
CA ASN A 152 -0.07 -4.28 -5.07
C ASN A 152 0.29 -3.04 -4.24
N ASN A 153 -0.42 -2.73 -3.17
CA ASN A 153 -0.09 -1.66 -2.24
C ASN A 153 0.90 -2.17 -1.19
N HIS A 154 2.00 -1.44 -1.00
CA HIS A 154 3.05 -1.85 -0.07
C HIS A 154 2.80 -1.40 1.38
N PHE A 155 1.72 -0.66 1.67
CA PHE A 155 1.48 -0.05 2.99
C PHE A 155 1.63 -1.03 4.15
N TRP A 156 0.85 -2.11 4.16
CA TRP A 156 0.87 -3.11 5.24
C TRP A 156 2.21 -3.83 5.40
N GLY A 157 2.90 -4.07 4.27
CA GLY A 157 4.26 -4.63 4.29
C GLY A 157 5.28 -3.64 4.86
N CYS A 158 5.23 -2.37 4.45
CA CYS A 158 6.10 -1.32 4.95
C CYS A 158 5.86 -1.03 6.44
N LEU A 159 4.60 -1.08 6.88
CA LEU A 159 4.21 -0.86 8.26
C LEU A 159 4.83 -1.90 9.21
N HIS A 160 4.76 -3.17 8.82
CA HIS A 160 5.37 -4.25 9.59
C HIS A 160 6.90 -4.25 9.51
N GLU A 161 7.46 -4.15 8.29
CA GLU A 161 8.91 -4.26 8.10
C GLU A 161 9.70 -3.08 8.67
N SER A 162 9.08 -1.90 8.82
CA SER A 162 9.66 -0.81 9.59
C SER A 162 9.64 -1.03 11.10
N GLY A 163 8.84 -2.01 11.55
CA GLY A 163 8.56 -2.29 12.94
C GLY A 163 7.63 -1.27 13.61
N LEU A 164 6.82 -0.52 12.85
CA LEU A 164 5.73 0.28 13.41
C LEU A 164 4.63 -0.62 13.99
N THR A 165 4.42 -1.80 13.40
CA THR A 165 3.63 -2.88 13.98
C THR A 165 4.51 -4.10 14.25
N SER A 166 4.21 -4.82 15.33
CA SER A 166 4.92 -6.05 15.72
C SER A 166 4.66 -7.21 14.76
N GLU A 167 3.55 -7.18 14.04
CA GLU A 167 3.15 -8.18 13.05
C GLU A 167 2.62 -7.54 11.77
N ARG A 168 2.52 -8.36 10.72
CA ARG A 168 1.93 -7.94 9.47
C ARG A 168 0.42 -8.12 9.50
N LEU A 169 -0.28 -6.99 9.64
CA LEU A 169 -1.72 -6.92 9.51
C LEU A 169 -2.16 -7.04 8.05
N LEU A 170 -3.38 -7.51 7.86
CA LEU A 170 -4.10 -7.48 6.59
C LEU A 170 -4.95 -6.20 6.51
N PRO A 171 -5.39 -5.78 5.31
CA PRO A 171 -6.31 -4.65 5.17
C PRO A 171 -7.56 -4.77 6.06
N GLU A 172 -8.08 -5.99 6.23
CA GLU A 172 -9.28 -6.27 7.02
C GLU A 172 -9.10 -5.96 8.52
N ASP A 173 -7.85 -5.90 8.99
CA ASP A 173 -7.49 -5.61 10.37
C ASP A 173 -7.30 -4.11 10.64
N ASP A 174 -7.60 -3.24 9.66
CA ASP A 174 -7.30 -1.81 9.73
C ASP A 174 -7.96 -1.08 10.91
N HIS A 175 -9.19 -1.46 11.23
CA HIS A 175 -9.93 -1.00 12.41
C HIS A 175 -9.22 -1.26 13.75
N THR A 176 -8.29 -2.22 13.80
CA THR A 176 -7.58 -2.57 15.05
C THR A 176 -6.36 -1.71 15.31
N LEU A 177 -5.87 -0.97 14.31
CA LEU A 177 -4.65 -0.15 14.41
C LEU A 177 -4.70 0.90 15.55
N PRO A 178 -5.81 1.63 15.77
CA PRO A 178 -5.87 2.64 16.81
C PRO A 178 -5.62 2.05 18.20
N GLU A 179 -6.33 0.99 18.55
CA GLU A 179 -6.26 0.36 19.87
C GLU A 179 -4.91 -0.36 20.07
N ARG A 180 -4.47 -1.13 19.08
CA ARG A 180 -3.33 -2.04 19.25
C ARG A 180 -1.98 -1.36 19.09
N PHE A 181 -1.92 -0.29 18.30
CA PHE A 181 -0.67 0.33 17.89
C PHE A 181 -0.65 1.86 18.03
N SER A 182 -1.75 2.49 18.50
CA SER A 182 -1.88 3.95 18.54
C SER A 182 -1.67 4.60 17.15
N ILE A 183 -2.11 3.89 16.11
CA ILE A 183 -2.02 4.32 14.70
C ILE A 183 -3.42 4.54 14.15
N GLY A 184 -3.68 5.72 13.60
CA GLY A 184 -4.93 6.03 12.89
C GLY A 184 -4.78 6.09 11.38
N LEU A 185 -5.92 6.10 10.69
CA LEU A 185 -6.03 6.13 9.23
C LEU A 185 -7.10 7.13 8.78
N THR A 186 -6.76 7.93 7.78
CA THR A 186 -7.69 8.88 7.13
C THR A 186 -7.27 9.10 5.68
N ASN A 187 -8.11 9.78 4.89
CA ASN A 187 -7.71 10.32 3.58
C ASN A 187 -7.91 11.83 3.49
N LEU A 188 -7.16 12.47 2.58
CA LEU A 188 -7.34 13.88 2.23
C LEU A 188 -8.69 14.12 1.54
N VAL A 189 -9.10 13.20 0.68
CA VAL A 189 -10.36 13.23 -0.06
C VAL A 189 -11.11 11.94 0.20
N SER A 190 -12.40 12.03 0.51
CA SER A 190 -13.25 10.87 0.83
C SER A 190 -13.68 10.08 -0.40
N ARG A 191 -13.84 10.76 -1.55
CA ARG A 191 -14.33 10.18 -2.81
C ARG A 191 -13.40 9.09 -3.36
N PRO A 192 -13.93 7.88 -3.62
CA PRO A 192 -13.16 6.82 -4.28
C PRO A 192 -12.81 7.16 -5.73
N THR A 193 -11.59 6.81 -6.14
CA THR A 193 -11.19 6.82 -7.55
C THR A 193 -10.27 5.64 -7.86
N ALA A 194 -10.13 5.26 -9.12
CA ALA A 194 -9.20 4.21 -9.50
C ALA A 194 -7.75 4.73 -9.55
N GLU A 195 -7.57 6.01 -9.88
CA GLU A 195 -6.27 6.68 -9.91
C GLU A 195 -6.35 8.09 -9.32
N GLN A 196 -5.28 8.54 -8.66
CA GLN A 196 -5.21 9.91 -8.11
C GLN A 196 -5.44 10.99 -9.18
N ALA A 197 -5.03 10.74 -10.43
CA ALA A 197 -5.19 11.68 -11.54
C ALA A 197 -6.68 11.97 -11.88
N GLU A 198 -7.60 11.15 -11.37
CA GLU A 198 -9.06 11.32 -11.52
C GLU A 198 -9.65 12.30 -10.48
N LEU A 199 -8.84 12.79 -9.53
CA LEU A 199 -9.22 13.86 -8.60
C LEU A 199 -8.88 15.22 -9.18
N SER A 200 -9.77 16.19 -8.98
CA SER A 200 -9.44 17.58 -9.30
C SER A 200 -8.45 18.15 -8.28
N LYS A 201 -7.71 19.18 -8.68
CA LYS A 201 -6.85 19.93 -7.72
C LYS A 201 -7.69 20.65 -6.67
N LYS A 202 -8.85 21.19 -7.07
CA LYS A 202 -9.78 21.86 -6.17
C LYS A 202 -10.25 20.93 -5.06
N GLU A 203 -10.67 19.73 -5.41
CA GLU A 203 -11.12 18.70 -4.47
C GLU A 203 -10.04 18.33 -3.45
N GLN A 204 -8.79 18.15 -3.90
CA GLN A 204 -7.66 17.91 -2.99
C GLN A 204 -7.38 19.10 -2.07
N VAL A 205 -7.52 20.34 -2.55
CA VAL A 205 -7.34 21.56 -1.76
C VAL A 205 -8.47 21.73 -0.74
N ASP A 206 -9.71 21.47 -1.14
CA ASP A 206 -10.91 21.56 -0.30
C ASP A 206 -10.89 20.51 0.82
N GLY A 207 -10.20 19.38 0.62
CA GLY A 207 -9.98 18.36 1.66
C GLY A 207 -9.04 18.77 2.79
N VAL A 208 -8.14 19.73 2.55
CA VAL A 208 -7.15 20.18 3.57
C VAL A 208 -7.82 20.72 4.84
N PRO A 209 -8.77 21.69 4.80
CA PRO A 209 -9.43 22.16 6.01
C PRO A 209 -10.18 21.06 6.76
N VAL A 210 -10.82 20.12 6.04
CA VAL A 210 -11.53 18.99 6.66
C VAL A 210 -10.57 18.10 7.46
N VAL A 211 -9.40 17.79 6.90
CA VAL A 211 -8.36 17.03 7.60
C VAL A 211 -7.79 17.83 8.77
N LEU A 212 -7.57 19.14 8.62
CA LEU A 212 -7.10 20.00 9.72
C LEU A 212 -8.10 20.02 10.90
N ASP A 213 -9.40 20.08 10.64
CA ASP A 213 -10.42 20.04 11.68
C ASP A 213 -10.44 18.68 12.42
N LYS A 214 -10.27 17.57 11.68
CA LYS A 214 -10.09 16.24 12.29
C LYS A 214 -8.85 16.19 13.17
N ILE A 215 -7.71 16.69 12.68
CA ILE A 215 -6.45 16.73 13.44
C ILE A 215 -6.60 17.60 14.69
N ALA A 216 -7.25 18.76 14.58
CA ALA A 216 -7.48 19.65 15.72
C ALA A 216 -8.37 19.01 16.80
N ARG A 217 -9.31 18.16 16.38
CA ARG A 217 -10.17 17.40 17.28
C ARG A 217 -9.43 16.25 17.95
N TYR A 218 -8.80 15.36 17.19
CA TYR A 218 -8.23 14.10 17.69
C TYR A 218 -6.79 14.22 18.19
N ARG A 219 -6.07 15.27 17.76
CA ARG A 219 -4.73 15.66 18.22
C ARG A 219 -3.69 14.52 18.19
N PRO A 220 -3.48 13.87 17.04
CA PRO A 220 -2.43 12.86 16.94
C PRO A 220 -1.03 13.49 17.11
N GLY A 221 -0.05 12.74 17.59
CA GLY A 221 1.32 13.24 17.70
C GLY A 221 1.93 13.59 16.34
N ILE A 222 1.84 12.69 15.37
CA ILE A 222 2.31 12.89 13.99
C ILE A 222 1.21 12.55 12.98
N VAL A 223 1.08 13.35 11.94
CA VAL A 223 0.33 13.01 10.72
C VAL A 223 1.31 12.75 9.58
N CYS A 224 1.31 11.52 9.05
CA CYS A 224 2.15 11.09 7.95
C CYS A 224 1.37 11.03 6.64
N PHE A 225 1.72 11.88 5.69
CA PHE A 225 1.16 11.86 4.34
C PHE A 225 1.75 10.71 3.51
N VAL A 226 0.88 9.81 3.04
CA VAL A 226 1.26 8.70 2.16
C VAL A 226 1.24 9.14 0.70
N GLY A 227 2.20 9.99 0.36
CA GLY A 227 2.37 10.55 -0.99
C GLY A 227 2.90 11.98 -0.96
N LEU A 228 4.03 12.23 -1.63
CA LEU A 228 4.61 13.58 -1.69
C LEU A 228 3.72 14.61 -2.39
N GLY A 229 2.84 14.17 -3.29
CA GLY A 229 1.89 15.06 -3.97
C GLY A 229 0.86 15.67 -3.03
N ILE A 230 0.32 14.88 -2.09
CA ILE A 230 -0.64 15.40 -1.10
C ILE A 230 0.06 16.25 -0.04
N ALA A 231 1.29 15.90 0.34
CA ALA A 231 2.11 16.73 1.20
C ALA A 231 2.37 18.10 0.57
N ASP A 232 2.59 18.17 -0.75
CA ASP A 232 2.77 19.43 -1.49
C ASP A 232 1.51 20.29 -1.50
N ILE A 233 0.33 19.67 -1.65
CA ILE A 233 -0.97 20.36 -1.58
C ILE A 233 -1.20 20.94 -0.19
N PHE A 234 -1.02 20.11 0.85
CA PHE A 234 -1.21 20.50 2.23
C PHE A 234 -0.24 21.63 2.63
N LYS A 235 1.06 21.47 2.31
CA LYS A 235 2.09 22.50 2.52
C LYS A 235 1.74 23.80 1.83
N SER A 236 1.31 23.74 0.56
CA SER A 236 0.93 24.93 -0.21
C SER A 236 -0.29 25.65 0.37
N TYR A 237 -1.21 24.91 0.98
CA TYR A 237 -2.41 25.46 1.60
C TYR A 237 -2.07 26.19 2.91
N VAL A 238 -1.32 25.53 3.81
CA VAL A 238 -1.05 26.08 5.15
C VAL A 238 0.03 27.15 5.16
N LEU A 239 0.94 27.14 4.17
CA LEU A 239 2.00 28.15 4.04
C LEU A 239 1.71 29.19 2.95
N LYS A 240 0.44 29.32 2.50
CA LYS A 240 0.06 30.19 1.37
C LYS A 240 0.55 31.64 1.52
N ASP A 241 0.54 32.16 2.75
CA ASP A 241 0.91 33.55 3.06
C ASP A 241 2.43 33.72 3.29
N GLN A 242 3.14 32.62 3.55
CA GLN A 242 4.58 32.58 3.83
C GLN A 242 5.42 32.26 2.57
N LEU A 243 4.85 31.54 1.61
CA LEU A 243 5.50 31.16 0.35
C LEU A 243 5.43 32.30 -0.68
N ARG A 244 6.05 33.45 -0.38
CA ARG A 244 6.23 34.56 -1.35
C ARG A 244 7.36 34.30 -2.35
N GLU A 245 8.23 33.32 -2.09
CA GLU A 245 9.28 32.85 -3.00
C GLU A 245 9.05 31.41 -3.49
N LYS A 246 9.81 30.99 -4.52
CA LYS A 246 9.65 29.73 -5.30
C LYS A 246 9.08 28.58 -4.47
N LYS A 247 7.88 28.11 -4.85
CA LYS A 247 7.24 26.91 -4.29
C LYS A 247 8.15 25.70 -4.48
N SER A 248 8.87 25.31 -3.42
CA SER A 248 9.60 24.05 -3.39
C SER A 248 8.61 22.90 -3.27
N LYS A 249 8.92 21.75 -3.86
CA LYS A 249 8.10 20.54 -3.68
C LYS A 249 8.25 19.99 -2.27
N ALA A 250 7.21 19.36 -1.74
CA ALA A 250 7.34 18.56 -0.52
C ALA A 250 8.34 17.43 -0.73
N THR A 251 9.17 17.19 0.28
CA THR A 251 10.15 16.10 0.31
C THR A 251 9.73 15.06 1.33
N TYR A 252 10.26 13.86 1.17
CA TYR A 252 10.21 12.84 2.22
C TYR A 252 10.83 13.40 3.52
N GLY A 253 10.22 13.10 4.67
CA GLY A 253 10.69 13.54 5.99
C GLY A 253 9.69 14.44 6.73
N LEU A 254 10.18 15.06 7.81
CA LEU A 254 9.46 16.07 8.58
C LEU A 254 9.14 17.28 7.70
N GLN A 255 7.91 17.78 7.78
CA GLN A 255 7.45 18.95 7.03
C GLN A 255 7.68 20.23 7.85
N PRO A 256 7.89 21.39 7.19
CA PRO A 256 8.32 22.62 7.85
C PRO A 256 7.19 23.36 8.59
N PHE A 257 6.19 22.64 9.06
CA PHE A 257 5.03 23.19 9.74
C PHE A 257 4.46 22.19 10.75
N LYS A 258 3.77 22.73 11.76
CA LYS A 258 3.14 22.00 12.85
C LYS A 258 1.82 22.66 13.24
N LEU A 259 0.94 21.90 13.89
CA LEU A 259 -0.26 22.44 14.52
C LEU A 259 -0.03 22.48 16.02
N VAL A 260 -0.31 23.61 16.67
CA VAL A 260 -0.15 23.79 18.12
C VAL A 260 -1.52 23.98 18.76
N TYR A 261 -1.70 23.42 19.96
CA TYR A 261 -2.96 23.47 20.70
C TYR A 261 -2.85 24.39 21.93
N PRO A 262 -3.96 25.04 22.33
CA PRO A 262 -3.99 25.78 23.60
C PRO A 262 -3.70 24.89 24.81
N GLU A 263 -2.92 25.40 25.77
CA GLU A 263 -2.52 24.70 27.02
C GLU A 263 -3.72 24.32 27.90
N GLU A 264 -4.86 24.98 27.75
CA GLU A 264 -6.08 24.75 28.55
C GLU A 264 -6.82 23.45 28.18
N SER A 265 -6.32 22.71 27.19
CA SER A 265 -6.94 21.46 26.78
C SER A 265 -6.65 20.32 27.76
N LYS A 266 -7.66 19.47 27.98
CA LYS A 266 -7.54 18.22 28.75
C LYS A 266 -6.60 17.18 28.12
N SER A 267 -6.13 17.40 26.89
CA SER A 267 -5.22 16.49 26.18
C SER A 267 -3.75 16.79 26.51
N ASN A 268 -2.96 15.73 26.71
CA ASN A 268 -1.51 15.80 26.91
C ASN A 268 -0.72 16.16 25.63
N VAL A 269 -1.37 16.17 24.46
CA VAL A 269 -0.72 16.50 23.19
C VAL A 269 -0.74 18.02 22.98
N LYS A 270 0.45 18.63 22.98
CA LYS A 270 0.64 20.08 22.80
C LYS A 270 0.72 20.52 21.34
N GLU A 271 1.20 19.63 20.48
CA GLU A 271 1.35 19.89 19.06
C GLU A 271 1.24 18.61 18.23
N THR A 272 0.86 18.77 16.96
CA THR A 272 0.91 17.74 15.93
C THR A 272 1.96 18.10 14.89
N LEU A 273 2.88 17.18 14.65
CA LEU A 273 3.89 17.28 13.61
C LEU A 273 3.39 16.66 12.30
N PHE A 274 3.93 17.13 11.18
CA PHE A 274 3.60 16.61 9.86
C PHE A 274 4.81 15.93 9.24
N TYR A 275 4.61 14.74 8.69
CA TYR A 275 5.64 13.95 8.02
C TYR A 275 5.14 13.55 6.63
N ALA A 276 6.04 13.26 5.70
CA ALA A 276 5.65 12.75 4.39
C ALA A 276 6.52 11.57 3.98
N VAL A 277 5.87 10.56 3.39
CA VAL A 277 6.51 9.44 2.71
C VAL A 277 6.08 9.40 1.24
N SER A 278 6.80 8.63 0.44
CA SER A 278 6.37 8.32 -0.91
C SER A 278 5.08 7.49 -0.89
N SER A 279 4.29 7.57 -1.96
CA SER A 279 3.06 6.77 -2.04
C SER A 279 3.38 5.28 -2.05
N THR A 280 2.62 4.52 -1.27
CA THR A 280 2.78 3.07 -1.12
C THR A 280 2.21 2.27 -2.30
N SER A 281 1.49 2.92 -3.24
CA SER A 281 0.97 2.27 -4.44
C SER A 281 2.08 1.60 -5.26
N GLY A 282 1.84 0.37 -5.71
CA GLY A 282 2.72 -0.35 -6.65
C GLY A 282 2.84 0.31 -8.03
N ARG A 283 2.00 1.31 -8.34
CA ARG A 283 2.11 2.12 -9.56
C ARG A 283 3.29 3.10 -9.52
N VAL A 284 3.76 3.46 -8.32
CA VAL A 284 4.89 4.38 -8.15
C VAL A 284 6.19 3.58 -8.23
N VAL A 285 6.86 3.73 -9.38
CA VAL A 285 8.13 3.03 -9.70
C VAL A 285 9.38 3.80 -9.28
N ARG A 286 9.26 5.09 -8.98
CA ARG A 286 10.39 5.93 -8.54
C ARG A 286 11.00 5.45 -7.21
N TYR A 287 10.17 4.86 -6.35
CA TYR A 287 10.57 4.34 -5.05
C TYR A 287 10.24 2.85 -5.00
N GLN A 288 11.27 2.03 -4.83
CA GLN A 288 11.11 0.60 -4.66
C GLN A 288 10.55 0.29 -3.27
N ARG A 289 10.15 -0.97 -3.06
CA ARG A 289 9.63 -1.42 -1.77
C ARG A 289 10.62 -1.17 -0.63
N SER A 290 11.91 -1.45 -0.84
CA SER A 290 12.98 -1.18 0.13
C SER A 290 13.07 0.28 0.51
N ASP A 291 12.93 1.19 -0.45
CA ASP A 291 12.95 2.64 -0.19
C ASP A 291 11.76 3.04 0.70
N LYS A 292 10.57 2.50 0.40
CA LYS A 292 9.35 2.75 1.18
C LYS A 292 9.45 2.20 2.60
N VAL A 293 10.02 1.01 2.77
CA VAL A 293 10.31 0.44 4.10
C VAL A 293 11.24 1.35 4.88
N LYS A 294 12.36 1.78 4.27
CA LYS A 294 13.29 2.73 4.90
C LYS A 294 12.58 4.02 5.32
N GLN A 295 11.69 4.55 4.47
CA GLN A 295 10.94 5.77 4.78
C GLN A 295 10.03 5.61 6.00
N PHE A 296 9.42 4.43 6.17
CA PHE A 296 8.63 4.09 7.36
C PHE A 296 9.52 3.83 8.58
N THR A 297 10.74 3.30 8.38
CA THR A 297 11.72 3.13 9.47
C THR A 297 12.19 4.47 10.01
N ASP A 298 12.55 5.45 9.17
CA ASP A 298 12.95 6.75 9.72
C ASP A 298 11.73 7.48 10.33
N LEU A 299 10.50 7.28 9.80
CA LEU A 299 9.27 7.74 10.47
C LEU A 299 9.13 7.17 11.88
N LYS A 300 9.41 5.86 12.06
CA LYS A 300 9.40 5.23 13.39
C LYS A 300 10.40 5.91 14.33
N SER A 301 11.60 6.23 13.86
CA SER A 301 12.58 6.98 14.66
C SER A 301 12.03 8.33 15.10
N VAL A 302 11.38 9.08 14.20
CA VAL A 302 10.74 10.38 14.54
C VAL A 302 9.61 10.21 15.56
N VAL A 303 8.81 9.15 15.45
CA VAL A 303 7.78 8.83 16.48
C VAL A 303 8.44 8.60 17.84
N GLN A 304 9.55 7.87 17.90
CA GLN A 304 10.27 7.65 19.18
C GLN A 304 10.90 8.93 19.73
N GLU A 305 11.50 9.77 18.86
CA GLU A 305 12.07 11.06 19.26
C GLU A 305 10.99 12.00 19.83
N MET A 306 9.80 12.02 19.20
CA MET A 306 8.65 12.77 19.71
C MET A 306 8.22 12.27 21.09
N LYS A 307 8.08 10.95 21.27
CA LYS A 307 7.71 10.36 22.58
C LYS A 307 8.71 10.65 23.68
N ASN A 308 10.00 10.70 23.33
CA ASN A 308 11.08 11.01 24.25
C ASN A 308 11.31 12.52 24.43
N ASN A 309 10.52 13.37 23.76
CA ASN A 309 10.68 14.83 23.73
C ASN A 309 12.08 15.29 23.27
N THR A 310 12.71 14.55 22.36
CA THR A 310 14.06 14.85 21.84
C THR A 310 14.05 15.53 20.47
N ILE A 311 12.88 15.66 19.84
CA ILE A 311 12.73 16.34 18.56
C ILE A 311 12.65 17.87 18.76
N SER A 312 13.46 18.62 18.04
CA SER A 312 13.38 20.09 18.02
C SER A 312 12.32 20.55 17.03
N THR A 313 11.35 21.34 17.50
CA THR A 313 10.21 21.80 16.69
C THR A 313 10.07 23.32 16.68
N GLU A 314 11.01 24.05 17.28
CA GLU A 314 10.99 25.52 17.43
C GLU A 314 11.03 26.26 16.08
N THR A 315 11.70 25.67 15.09
CA THR A 315 11.86 26.26 13.75
C THR A 315 10.68 25.95 12.82
N LEU A 316 9.73 25.11 13.23
CA LEU A 316 8.58 24.73 12.42
C LEU A 316 7.51 25.82 12.45
N HIS A 317 6.95 26.12 11.28
CA HIS A 317 5.87 27.10 11.17
C HIS A 317 4.59 26.63 11.87
N VAL A 318 4.01 27.46 12.71
CA VAL A 318 2.74 27.15 13.38
C VAL A 318 1.56 27.43 12.46
N VAL A 319 0.84 26.38 12.09
CA VAL A 319 -0.42 26.48 11.33
C VAL A 319 -1.49 27.08 12.23
N THR A 320 -2.08 28.19 11.79
CA THR A 320 -3.19 28.85 12.50
C THR A 320 -4.53 28.32 11.99
N LEU A 321 -5.37 27.80 12.89
CA LEU A 321 -6.74 27.40 12.57
C LEU A 321 -7.74 28.39 13.18
N PRO A 322 -8.70 28.92 12.39
CA PRO A 322 -9.75 29.79 12.92
C PRO A 322 -10.54 29.13 14.06
N SER A 323 -10.77 27.82 13.98
CA SER A 323 -11.48 27.02 14.98
C SER A 323 -10.75 26.90 16.32
N LEU A 324 -9.42 27.16 16.36
CA LEU A 324 -8.64 27.16 17.60
C LEU A 324 -8.49 28.58 18.20
N ALA A 325 -8.70 29.63 17.41
CA ALA A 325 -8.51 31.03 17.83
C ALA A 325 -9.67 31.59 18.67
N SER A 326 -10.87 30.99 18.60
CA SER A 326 -12.08 31.51 19.26
C SER A 326 -12.17 31.20 20.77
N SER A 327 -11.19 30.52 21.36
CA SER A 327 -11.20 30.19 22.81
C SER A 327 -10.55 31.27 23.69
N SER A 328 -9.89 32.27 23.10
CA SER A 328 -9.09 33.26 23.86
C SER A 328 -9.79 34.60 24.11
N SER A 329 -11.05 34.77 23.70
CA SER A 329 -11.74 36.08 23.72
C SER A 329 -12.97 36.21 24.64
N GLU A 330 -13.33 35.18 25.43
CA GLU A 330 -14.54 35.23 26.28
C GLU A 330 -14.31 35.48 27.79
N ASN A 331 -13.06 35.62 28.27
CA ASN A 331 -12.78 35.89 29.70
C ASN A 331 -12.25 37.30 29.97
N SER A 332 -12.92 38.33 29.43
CA SER A 332 -12.74 39.72 29.87
C SER A 332 -14.01 40.52 29.64
N THR A 333 -15.00 40.37 30.52
CA THR A 333 -15.94 41.46 30.85
C THR A 333 -16.41 41.35 32.28
#